data_AF-A0A2G6R403-F1
#
_entry.id   AF-A0A2G6R403-F1
#
_cell.length_a   1.000
_cell.length_b   1.000
_cell.length_c   1.000
_cell.angle_alpha   90.00
_cell.angle_beta   90.00
_cell.angle_gamma   90.00
#
_symmetry.space_group_name_H-M   'P 1'
#
loop_
_entity.id
_entity.type
_entity.pdbx_description
1 polymer ?
#
loop_
_entity_poly.entity_id
_entity_poly.type
_entity_poly.pdbx_seq_one_letter_code
_entity_poly.pdbx_strand_id
1 'polypeptide(L)' 'MPSDILKIQKKLSCFEKNSRNYKKYTKILSKHIKNLNMKNRVVSNIKTIENIQKIEKIL' A
#
# COMPACT_ATOMS: atom_id res chain seq x y z
N MET A 1 6.74 5.91 5.46
CA MET A 1 5.51 6.12 4.68
C MET A 1 5.90 6.50 3.25
N PRO A 2 5.35 5.88 2.19
CA PRO A 2 5.80 6.19 0.83
C PRO A 2 5.52 7.67 0.56
N SER A 3 6.56 8.47 0.29
CA SER A 3 6.44 9.93 0.09
C SER A 3 5.34 10.31 -0.91
N ASP A 4 5.07 9.42 -1.86
CA ASP A 4 4.12 9.63 -2.94
C ASP A 4 2.67 9.57 -2.46
N ILE A 5 2.36 8.76 -1.44
CA ILE A 5 0.99 8.69 -0.91
C ILE A 5 0.60 10.03 -0.26
N LEU A 6 1.53 10.64 0.49
CA LEU A 6 1.29 11.91 1.18
C LEU A 6 1.21 13.06 0.18
N LYS A 7 2.02 13.05 -0.88
CA LYS A 7 1.92 14.00 -2.00
C LYS A 7 0.56 13.89 -2.73
N ILE A 8 0.09 12.67 -2.98
CA ILE A 8 -1.22 12.42 -3.59
C ILE A 8 -2.36 12.92 -2.68
N GLN A 9 -2.30 12.63 -1.38
CA GLN A 9 -3.29 13.07 -0.39
C GLN A 9 -3.34 14.60 -0.28
N LYS A 10 -2.18 15.28 -0.22
CA LYS A 10 -2.09 16.75 -0.21
C LYS A 10 -2.68 17.38 -1.48
N LYS A 11 -2.45 16.78 -2.66
CA LYS A 11 -3.11 17.25 -3.89
C LYS A 11 -4.62 17.03 -3.86
N LEU A 12 -5.06 15.88 -3.36
CA LEU A 12 -6.48 15.55 -3.21
C LEU A 12 -7.23 16.55 -2.34
N SER A 13 -6.64 16.99 -1.23
CA SER A 13 -7.26 17.99 -0.34
C SER A 13 -7.44 19.36 -0.99
N CYS A 14 -6.73 19.66 -2.09
CA CYS A 14 -6.87 20.92 -2.81
C CYS A 14 -7.92 20.87 -3.94
N PHE A 15 -8.48 19.70 -4.27
CA PHE A 15 -9.45 19.57 -5.35
C PHE A 15 -10.88 19.56 -4.82
N GLU A 16 -11.77 20.26 -5.51
CA GLU A 16 -13.20 20.18 -5.24
C GLU A 16 -13.69 18.72 -5.42
N LYS A 17 -14.49 18.26 -4.47
CA LYS A 17 -15.04 16.91 -4.45
C LYS A 17 -15.79 16.65 -5.77
N ASN A 18 -15.53 15.50 -6.38
CA ASN A 18 -16.09 15.07 -7.67
C ASN A 18 -15.61 15.82 -8.93
N SER A 19 -14.73 16.81 -8.81
CA SER A 19 -14.03 17.39 -9.97
C SER A 19 -13.26 16.31 -10.75
N ARG A 20 -12.94 16.60 -12.02
CA ARG A 20 -12.15 15.69 -12.87
C ARG A 20 -10.82 15.31 -12.22
N ASN A 21 -10.15 16.30 -11.60
CA ASN A 21 -8.88 16.09 -10.91
C ASN A 21 -9.06 15.29 -9.62
N TYR A 22 -10.10 15.58 -8.82
CA TYR A 22 -10.42 14.77 -7.64
C TYR A 22 -10.61 13.30 -8.02
N LYS A 23 -11.46 13.00 -9.01
CA LYS A 23 -11.70 11.62 -9.49
C LYS A 23 -10.45 10.93 -10.03
N LYS A 24 -9.54 11.68 -10.68
CA LYS A 24 -8.26 11.17 -11.17
C LYS A 24 -7.35 10.78 -10.00
N TYR A 25 -7.15 11.68 -9.04
CA TYR A 25 -6.21 11.45 -7.95
C TYR A 25 -6.75 10.45 -6.91
N THR A 26 -8.06 10.33 -6.71
CA THR A 26 -8.65 9.25 -5.89
C THR A 26 -8.36 7.86 -6.49
N LYS A 27 -8.47 7.70 -7.82
CA LYS A 27 -8.10 6.44 -8.50
C LYS A 27 -6.61 6.12 -8.37
N ILE A 28 -5.75 7.14 -8.47
CA ILE A 28 -4.30 6.96 -8.28
C ILE A 28 -4.00 6.52 -6.84
N LEU A 29 -4.63 7.17 -5.85
CA LEU A 29 -4.47 6.85 -4.44
C LEU A 29 -4.91 5.41 -4.14
N SER A 30 -6.09 4.99 -4.62
CA SER A 30 -6.60 3.64 -4.37
C SER A 30 -5.68 2.56 -4.96
N LYS A 31 -5.14 2.78 -6.17
CA LYS A 31 -4.15 1.88 -6.78
C LYS A 31 -2.89 1.77 -5.92
N HIS A 32 -2.40 2.90 -5.40
CA HIS A 32 -1.22 2.94 -4.54
C HIS A 32 -1.43 2.15 -3.23
N ILE A 33 -2.55 2.38 -2.55
CA ILE A 33 -2.90 1.67 -1.31
C ILE A 33 -3.00 0.16 -1.56
N LYS A 34 -3.70 -0.25 -2.63
CA LYS A 34 -3.84 -1.67 -2.98
C LYS A 34 -2.47 -2.33 -3.20
N ASN A 35 -1.59 -1.69 -3.96
CA ASN A 35 -0.25 -2.21 -4.21
C ASN A 35 0.59 -2.31 -2.92
N LEU A 36 0.54 -1.29 -2.05
CA LEU A 36 1.25 -1.30 -0.77
C LEU A 36 0.75 -2.44 0.13
N ASN A 37 -0.58 -2.59 0.24
CA ASN A 37 -1.19 -3.67 1.03
C ASN A 37 -0.80 -5.05 0.50
N MET A 38 -0.77 -5.23 -0.83
CA MET A 38 -0.31 -6.48 -1.44
C MET A 38 1.16 -6.78 -1.14
N LYS A 39 2.04 -5.79 -1.21
CA LYS A 39 3.45 -5.95 -0.83
C LYS A 39 3.59 -6.37 0.64
N ASN A 40 2.87 -5.71 1.54
CA ASN A 40 2.88 -6.04 2.97
C ASN A 40 2.40 -7.47 3.23
N ARG A 41 1.35 -7.92 2.52
CA ARG A 41 0.83 -9.29 2.62
C ARG A 41 1.87 -10.33 2.17
N VAL A 42 2.53 -10.10 1.04
CA VAL A 42 3.60 -11.00 0.56
C VAL A 42 4.76 -11.07 1.54
N VAL A 43 5.22 -9.93 2.05
CA VAL A 43 6.29 -9.88 3.06
C VAL A 43 5.90 -10.63 4.33
N SER A 44 4.66 -10.47 4.79
CA SER A 44 4.16 -11.20 5.95
C SER A 44 4.16 -12.72 5.72
N ASN A 45 3.70 -13.16 4.55
CA ASN A 45 3.66 -14.58 4.21
C ASN A 45 5.07 -15.18 4.13
N ILE A 46 6.02 -14.46 3.54
CA ILE A 46 7.44 -14.87 3.48
C ILE A 46 7.98 -15.06 4.90
N LYS A 47 7.77 -14.10 5.80
CA LYS A 47 8.22 -14.19 7.20
C LYS A 47 7.62 -15.40 7.92
N THR A 48 6.34 -15.70 7.69
CA THR A 48 5.71 -16.89 8.26
C THR A 48 6.40 -18.17 7.78
N ILE A 49 6.66 -18.28 6.48
CA ILE A 49 7.36 -19.43 5.89
C ILE A 49 8.78 -19.56 6.47
N GLU A 50 9.54 -18.46 6.52
CA GLU A 50 10.89 -18.45 7.10
C GLU A 50 10.89 -18.90 8.57
N ASN A 51 9.89 -18.49 9.34
CA ASN A 51 9.77 -18.89 10.74
C ASN A 51 9.43 -20.38 10.89
N ILE A 52 8.54 -20.91 10.06
CA ILE A 52 8.22 -22.35 10.04
C ILE A 52 9.49 -23.17 9.73
N GLN A 53 10.25 -22.78 8.69
CA GLN A 53 11.50 -23.45 8.34
C GLN A 53 12.54 -23.40 9.45
N LYS A 54 12.60 -22.31 10.24
CA LYS A 54 13.49 -22.23 11.40
C LYS A 54 13.07 -23.21 12.49
N ILE A 55 11.77 -23.34 12.75
CA ILE A 55 11.24 -24.31 13.73
C ILE A 55 11.55 -25.73 13.26
N GLU A 56 11.32 -26.05 11.98
CA GLU A 56 11.63 -27.37 11.40
C GLU A 56 13.12 -27.73 11.49
N LYS A 57 14.03 -26.76 11.43
CA LYS A 57 15.48 -27.01 11.58
C LYS A 57 15.92 -27.25 13.02
N ILE A 58 15.10 -26.88 14.01
CA ILE A 58 15.39 -27.03 15.44
C ILE A 58 14.82 -28.35 15.98
N LEU A 59 13.81 -28.90 15.30
CA LEU A 59 13.22 -30.22 15.58
C LEU A 59 14.02 -31.33 14.88
#